data_AF-A0A381XVV4-F1
#
_entry.id   AF-A0A381XVV4-F1
#
_cell.length_a   1.000
_cell.length_b   1.000
_cell.length_c   1.000
_cell.angle_alpha   90.00
_cell.angle_beta   90.00
_cell.angle_gamma   90.00
#
_symmetry.space_group_name_H-M   'P 1'
#
loop_
_entity.id
_entity.type
_entity.pdbx_description
1 polymer ?
#
loop_
_entity_poly.entity_id
_entity_poly.type
_entity_poly.pdbx_seq_one_letter_code
_entity_poly.pdbx_strand_id
1 'polypeptide(L)'
;FLISGLALWFPETVATVVPNASLLLASMRLVHYAATLAGGLLLTLHVYLGIFAFPGTARGMIDGKVTSAWANLHHPAWQPNKHPTHTPENADRR
;
A
#
# COMPACT_ATOMS: atom_id res chain seq x y z
N PHE A 1 -13.43 3.68 -4.99
CA PHE A 1 -13.54 4.42 -3.73
C PHE A 1 -13.66 5.92 -3.97
N LEU A 2 -12.66 6.62 -4.52
CA LEU A 2 -12.70 8.08 -4.70
C LEU A 2 -13.79 8.56 -5.68
N ILE A 3 -13.85 8.00 -6.89
CA ILE A 3 -14.85 8.39 -7.90
C ILE A 3 -16.28 8.16 -7.38
N SER A 4 -16.54 6.96 -6.85
CA SER A 4 -17.85 6.64 -6.28
C SER A 4 -18.16 7.47 -5.02
N GLY A 5 -17.16 7.80 -4.21
CA GLY A 5 -17.32 8.64 -3.03
C GLY A 5 -17.64 10.09 -3.39
N LEU A 6 -16.96 10.65 -4.39
CA LEU A 6 -17.22 12.01 -4.87
C LEU A 6 -18.63 12.14 -5.44
N ALA A 7 -19.08 11.16 -6.25
CA ALA A 7 -20.44 11.14 -6.77
C ALA A 7 -21.50 11.06 -5.66
N LEU A 8 -21.23 10.30 -4.60
CA LEU A 8 -22.14 10.15 -3.45
C LEU A 8 -22.09 11.33 -2.48
N TRP A 9 -21.07 12.18 -2.53
CA TRP A 9 -20.97 13.39 -1.72
C TRP A 9 -21.98 14.45 -2.17
N PHE A 10 -22.25 14.52 -3.47
CA PHE A 10 -23.17 15.50 -4.08
C PHE A 10 -24.29 14.81 -4.87
N PRO A 11 -25.17 14.01 -4.22
CA PRO A 11 -26.14 13.17 -4.92
C PRO A 11 -27.17 13.98 -5.70
N GLU A 12 -27.61 15.12 -5.18
CA GLU A 12 -28.58 16.00 -5.83
C GLU A 12 -28.00 16.64 -7.11
N THR A 13 -26.74 17.10 -7.06
CA THR A 13 -26.07 17.68 -8.23
C THR A 13 -25.85 16.64 -9.33
N VAL A 14 -25.57 15.39 -8.96
CA VAL A 14 -25.47 14.29 -9.93
C VAL A 14 -26.85 13.97 -10.51
N ALA A 15 -27.90 14.01 -9.68
CA ALA A 15 -29.26 13.74 -10.10
C ALA A 15 -29.82 14.76 -11.10
N THR A 16 -29.41 16.02 -11.00
CA THR A 16 -29.84 17.06 -11.94
C THR A 16 -29.10 17.02 -13.29
N VAL A 17 -27.83 16.56 -13.31
CA VAL A 17 -26.99 16.57 -14.51
C VAL A 17 -27.10 15.28 -15.32
N VAL A 18 -27.39 14.14 -14.68
CA VAL A 18 -27.35 12.82 -15.32
C VAL A 18 -28.75 12.22 -15.50
N PRO A 19 -29.19 11.91 -16.73
CA PRO A 19 -30.40 11.13 -16.97
C PRO A 19 -30.30 9.75 -16.31
N ASN A 20 -31.36 9.30 -15.63
CA ASN A 20 -31.39 8.01 -14.89
C ASN A 20 -30.35 7.92 -13.75
N ALA A 21 -30.06 9.04 -13.07
CA ALA A 21 -29.11 9.10 -11.97
C ALA A 21 -29.40 8.10 -10.83
N SER A 22 -30.65 7.64 -10.65
CA SER A 22 -31.01 6.64 -9.64
C SER A 22 -30.21 5.34 -9.77
N LEU A 23 -30.08 4.78 -10.98
CA LEU A 23 -29.29 3.58 -11.23
C LEU A 23 -27.79 3.85 -11.06
N LEU A 24 -27.32 5.02 -11.51
CA LEU A 24 -25.94 5.43 -11.35
C LEU A 24 -25.57 5.54 -9.87
N LEU A 25 -26.35 6.25 -9.06
CA LEU A 25 -26.13 6.42 -7.62
C LEU A 25 -26.17 5.08 -6.88
N ALA A 26 -27.10 4.19 -7.24
CA ALA A 26 -27.18 2.84 -6.67
C ALA A 26 -25.92 2.01 -6.98
N SER A 27 -25.46 2.03 -8.23
CA SER A 27 -24.22 1.33 -8.62
C SER A 27 -22.97 1.94 -7.96
N MET A 28 -22.89 3.27 -7.85
CA MET A 28 -21.80 3.95 -7.16
C MET A 28 -21.77 3.56 -5.67
N ARG A 29 -22.92 3.42 -5.02
CA ARG A 29 -23.00 2.96 -3.63
C ARG A 29 -22.46 1.54 -3.46
N LEU A 30 -22.86 0.62 -4.34
CA LEU A 30 -22.33 -0.74 -4.35
C LEU A 30 -20.81 -0.76 -4.55
N VAL A 31 -20.31 -0.04 -5.55
CA VAL A 31 -18.86 0.05 -5.85
C VAL A 31 -18.10 0.70 -4.70
N HIS A 32 -18.66 1.72 -4.04
CA HIS A 32 -18.02 2.36 -2.90
C HIS A 32 -17.87 1.39 -1.73
N TYR A 33 -18.93 0.68 -1.35
CA TYR A 33 -18.89 -0.30 -0.28
C TYR A 33 -17.95 -1.46 -0.59
N ALA A 34 -18.04 -2.03 -1.80
CA ALA A 34 -17.14 -3.10 -2.23
C ALA A 34 -15.67 -2.66 -2.19
N ALA A 35 -15.37 -1.45 -2.68
CA ALA A 35 -14.01 -0.91 -2.65
C ALA A 35 -13.52 -0.63 -1.21
N THR A 36 -14.42 -0.22 -0.31
CA THR A 36 -14.08 0.00 1.10
C THR A 36 -13.72 -1.31 1.79
N LEU A 37 -14.52 -2.37 1.57
CA LEU A 37 -14.27 -3.68 2.14
C LEU A 37 -12.98 -4.29 1.59
N ALA A 38 -12.79 -4.24 0.27
CA ALA A 38 -11.56 -4.71 -0.37
C ALA A 38 -10.34 -3.92 0.11
N GLY A 39 -10.44 -2.60 0.19
CA GLY A 39 -9.37 -1.74 0.70
C GLY A 39 -9.03 -2.00 2.16
N GLY A 40 -10.04 -2.17 3.01
CA GLY A 40 -9.85 -2.51 4.42
C GLY A 40 -9.19 -3.88 4.61
N LEU A 41 -9.60 -4.89 3.83
CA LEU A 41 -8.96 -6.21 3.83
C LEU A 41 -7.50 -6.12 3.37
N LEU A 42 -7.24 -5.45 2.25
CA LEU A 42 -5.88 -5.29 1.73
C LEU A 42 -4.99 -4.51 2.71
N LEU A 43 -5.49 -3.46 3.35
CA LEU A 43 -4.76 -2.72 4.36
C LEU A 43 -4.45 -3.59 5.59
N THR A 44 -5.43 -4.37 6.06
CA THR A 44 -5.24 -5.29 7.19
C THR A 44 -4.17 -6.33 6.87
N LEU A 45 -4.23 -6.94 5.68
CA LEU A 45 -3.21 -7.87 5.20
C LEU A 45 -1.85 -7.19 5.06
N HIS A 46 -1.80 -5.98 4.53
CA HIS A 46 -0.57 -5.21 4.38
C HIS A 46 0.12 -4.95 5.72
N VAL A 47 -0.64 -4.50 6.73
CA VAL A 47 -0.13 -4.30 8.09
C VAL A 47 0.31 -5.63 8.72
N TYR A 48 -0.47 -6.69 8.54
CA TYR A 48 -0.11 -8.02 9.02
C TYR A 48 1.21 -8.51 8.42
N LEU A 49 1.40 -8.34 7.11
CA LEU A 49 2.64 -8.71 6.43
C LEU A 49 3.83 -7.92 6.97
N GLY A 50 3.67 -6.62 7.18
CA GLY A 50 4.75 -5.74 7.67
C GLY A 50 5.16 -5.95 9.12
N ILE A 51 4.25 -6.43 9.97
CA ILE A 51 4.50 -6.65 11.41
C ILE A 51 4.85 -8.10 11.70
N PHE A 52 4.05 -9.04 11.21
CA PHE A 52 4.12 -10.45 11.61
C PHE A 52 4.82 -11.33 10.58
N ALA A 53 4.50 -11.21 9.28
CA ALA A 53 5.04 -12.11 8.27
C ALA A 53 6.52 -11.84 7.97
N PHE A 54 6.93 -10.57 8.00
CA PHE A 54 8.29 -10.15 7.67
C PHE A 54 8.86 -9.27 8.79
N PRO A 55 9.31 -9.88 9.91
CA PRO A 55 9.84 -9.12 11.05
C PRO A 55 11.03 -8.25 10.62
N GLY A 56 11.00 -6.98 11.01
CA GLY A 56 11.99 -5.97 10.61
C GLY A 56 11.52 -5.03 9.49
N THR A 57 10.50 -5.41 8.71
CA THR A 57 9.95 -4.58 7.62
C THR A 57 9.35 -3.28 8.13
N ALA A 58 8.52 -3.35 9.19
CA ALA A 58 7.92 -2.16 9.80
C ALA A 58 8.99 -1.17 10.29
N ARG A 59 10.08 -1.66 10.90
CA ARG A 59 11.19 -0.81 11.33
C ARG A 59 11.94 -0.23 10.13
N GLY A 60 12.14 -1.02 9.08
CA GLY A 60 12.75 -0.55 7.83
C GLY A 60 11.96 0.54 7.13
N MET A 61 10.62 0.53 7.22
CA MET A 61 9.76 1.58 6.67
C MET A 61 9.88 2.90 7.46
N ILE A 62 10.12 2.84 8.77
CA ILE A 62 10.25 4.02 9.65
C ILE A 62 11.67 4.58 9.60
N ASP A 63 12.68 3.74 9.78
CA ASP A 63 14.09 4.13 9.84
C ASP A 63 14.73 4.28 8.45
N GLY A 64 14.07 3.78 7.40
CA GLY A 64 14.55 3.80 6.02
C GLY A 64 15.69 2.82 5.71
N LYS A 65 16.03 1.90 6.63
CA LYS A 65 17.17 0.98 6.50
C LYS A 65 16.79 -0.45 6.85
N VAL A 66 17.36 -1.41 6.12
CA VAL A 66 17.21 -2.85 6.36
C VAL A 66 18.58 -3.52 6.44
N THR A 67 18.67 -4.65 7.13
CA THR A 67 19.92 -5.41 7.19
C THR A 67 20.18 -6.13 5.87
N SER A 68 21.45 -6.30 5.49
CA SER A 68 21.81 -7.03 4.27
C SER A 68 21.30 -8.49 4.30
N ALA A 69 21.26 -9.11 5.48
CA ALA A 69 20.70 -10.46 5.65
C ALA A 69 19.20 -10.52 5.32
N TRP A 70 18.41 -9.57 5.82
CA TRP A 70 16.97 -9.48 5.53
C TRP A 70 16.73 -9.25 4.04
N ALA A 71 17.49 -8.33 3.46
CA ALA A 71 17.41 -7.98 2.04
C ALA A 71 17.73 -9.16 1.12
N ASN A 72 18.76 -9.94 1.41
CA ASN A 72 19.10 -11.12 0.61
C ASN A 72 18.04 -12.23 0.72
N LEU A 73 17.41 -12.39 1.88
CA LEU A 73 16.40 -13.42 2.11
C LEU A 73 15.05 -13.06 1.46
N HIS A 74 14.62 -11.80 1.57
CA HIS A 74 13.28 -11.37 1.14
C HIS A 74 13.27 -10.73 -0.26
N HIS A 75 14.40 -10.16 -0.69
CA HIS A 75 14.57 -9.50 -1.98
C HIS A 75 15.90 -9.88 -2.67
N PRO A 76 16.12 -11.17 -3.00
CA PRO A 76 17.39 -11.62 -3.60
C PRO A 76 17.71 -10.93 -4.93
N ALA A 77 16.69 -10.58 -5.72
CA ALA A 77 16.84 -9.87 -6.99
C ALA A 77 17.31 -8.41 -6.83
N TRP A 78 17.11 -7.80 -5.66
CA TRP A 78 17.57 -6.45 -5.37
C TRP A 78 19.11 -6.37 -5.23
N GLN A 79 19.78 -7.53 -5.06
CA GLN A 79 21.24 -7.64 -5.03
C GLN A 79 21.91 -6.65 -4.04
N PRO A 80 21.49 -6.63 -2.76
CA PRO A 80 21.99 -5.67 -1.77
C PRO A 80 23.52 -5.74 -1.57
N ASN A 81 24.11 -6.92 -1.74
CA ASN A 81 25.56 -7.12 -1.61
C ASN A 81 26.37 -6.53 -2.78
N LYS A 82 25.71 -6.20 -3.90
CA LYS A 82 26.35 -5.54 -5.05
C LYS A 82 26.16 -4.03 -5.04
N HIS A 83 25.47 -3.49 -4.04
CA HIS A 83 25.24 -2.05 -3.92
C HIS A 83 26.57 -1.35 -3.56
N PRO A 84 27.03 -0.35 -4.34
CA PRO A 84 28.37 0.23 -4.22
C PRO A 84 28.64 1.03 -2.93
N THR A 85 27.65 1.16 -2.05
CA THR A 85 27.79 1.81 -0.73
C THR A 85 28.31 0.87 0.36
N HIS A 86 28.50 -0.42 0.08
CA HIS A 86 29.24 -1.34 0.95
C HIS A 86 30.74 -1.32 0.62
N THR A 87 31.39 -0.16 0.76
CA THR A 87 32.84 -0.16 1.01
C THR A 87 33.00 -0.37 2.52
N PRO A 88 33.52 -1.51 3.00
CA PRO A 88 33.85 -1.65 4.41
C PRO A 88 35.05 -0.74 4.71
N GLU A 89 34.80 0.51 5.09
CA GLU A 89 35.81 1.47 5.56
C GLU A 89 36.55 0.97 6.84
N ASN A 90 36.15 -0.18 7.40
CA ASN A 90 36.77 -0.76 8.59
C ASN A 90 37.30 -2.20 8.40
N ALA A 91 37.47 -2.70 7.17
CA ALA A 91 38.13 -3.99 6.95
C ALA A 91 39.66 -3.94 7.15
N ASP A 92 40.26 -2.75 7.21
CA ASP A 92 41.71 -2.54 7.29
C ASP A 92 42.19 -2.10 8.70
N ARG A 93 41.32 -2.19 9.71
CA ARG A 93 41.63 -1.82 11.10
C ARG A 93 41.26 -2.94 12.06
N ARG A 94 41.91 -4.10 11.94
CA ARG A 94 42.11 -5.08 13.04
C ARG A 94 43.12 -6.15 12.67
#